data_AF-A0A6J4XY10-F1
#
_entry.id   AF-A0A6J4XY10-F1
#
_cell.length_a   1.000
_cell.length_b   1.000
_cell.length_c   1.000
_cell.angle_alpha   90.00
_cell.angle_beta   90.00
_cell.angle_gamma   90.00
#
_symmetry.space_group_name_H-M   'P 1'
#
loop_
_entity.id
_entity.type
_entity.pdbx_description
1 polymer ?
#
loop_
_entity_poly.entity_id
_entity_poly.type
_entity_poly.pdbx_seq_one_letter_code
_entity_poly.pdbx_strand_id
1 'polypeptide(L)'
;MASPQYKFFATTAALLLVLLLAPSARPQDEAKKNLDEKAKQRWLKREAANALYRFKLRLSKEGFYSGRVALNVWRSTAIDAGTFDQAQYDNYKAQLYEKSIEDSLKCFEEFIEENFFYDANICLQTWRMHSKELGTYDQEQYEGFKKKLTEARTANASKPKDAEKSQD
;
A
#
# COMPACT_ATOMS: atom_id res chain seq x y z
N MET A 1 -52.36 24.21 62.92
CA MET A 1 -50.94 24.58 62.77
C MET A 1 -50.15 23.34 62.41
N ALA A 2 -49.77 23.16 61.15
CA ALA A 2 -48.90 22.06 60.74
C ALA A 2 -47.45 22.56 60.78
N SER A 3 -46.63 21.92 61.61
CA SER A 3 -45.24 22.33 61.86
C SER A 3 -44.40 22.35 60.57
N PRO A 4 -43.59 23.39 60.31
CA PRO A 4 -42.86 23.59 59.05
C PRO A 4 -41.74 22.57 58.79
N GLN A 5 -41.45 21.67 59.75
CA GLN A 5 -40.36 20.70 59.65
C GLN A 5 -40.70 19.46 58.80
N TYR A 6 -41.98 19.08 58.66
CA TYR A 6 -42.35 17.86 57.91
C TYR A 6 -42.21 17.98 56.38
N LYS A 7 -42.24 19.21 55.85
CA LYS A 7 -42.15 19.45 54.39
C LYS A 7 -40.72 19.30 53.84
N PHE A 8 -39.68 19.53 54.66
CA PHE A 8 -38.27 19.42 54.25
C PHE A 8 -37.73 17.99 54.29
N PHE A 9 -38.27 17.13 55.16
CA PHE A 9 -37.88 15.72 55.22
C PHE A 9 -38.51 14.88 54.09
N ALA A 10 -39.73 15.21 53.67
CA ALA A 10 -40.40 14.50 52.57
C ALA A 10 -39.72 14.74 51.21
N THR A 11 -39.16 15.93 50.98
CA THR A 11 -38.48 16.28 49.72
C THR A 11 -37.07 15.71 49.62
N THR A 12 -36.32 15.65 50.73
CA THR A 12 -34.98 15.05 50.77
C THR A 12 -35.03 13.52 50.62
N ALA A 13 -36.03 12.85 51.22
CA ALA A 13 -36.23 11.42 51.05
C ALA A 13 -36.64 11.03 49.61
N ALA A 14 -37.46 11.85 48.94
CA ALA A 14 -37.87 11.61 47.56
C ALA A 14 -36.71 11.78 46.56
N LEU A 15 -35.83 12.76 46.76
CA LEU A 15 -34.62 12.96 45.93
C LEU A 15 -33.60 11.82 46.11
N LEU A 16 -33.44 11.29 47.32
CA LEU A 16 -32.58 10.12 47.58
C LEU A 16 -33.14 8.84 46.94
N LEU A 17 -34.47 8.66 46.88
CA LEU A 17 -35.10 7.51 46.22
C LEU A 17 -34.93 7.54 44.69
N VAL A 18 -34.96 8.73 44.07
CA VAL A 18 -34.71 8.90 42.63
C VAL A 18 -33.25 8.63 42.27
N LEU A 19 -32.29 9.01 43.14
CA LEU A 19 -30.86 8.70 42.97
C LEU A 19 -30.54 7.22 43.18
N LEU A 20 -31.28 6.50 44.03
CA LEU A 20 -31.12 5.06 44.28
C LEU A 20 -31.78 4.17 43.22
N LEU A 21 -32.73 4.68 42.43
CA LEU A 21 -33.34 3.97 41.29
C LEU A 21 -32.60 4.20 39.96
N ALA A 22 -31.62 5.09 39.93
CA ALA A 22 -30.81 5.39 38.74
C ALA A 22 -29.58 4.50 38.42
N PRO A 23 -29.30 3.31 39.02
CA PRO A 23 -28.18 2.49 38.54
C PRO A 23 -28.48 1.65 37.28
N SER A 24 -29.75 1.47 36.90
CA SER A 24 -30.12 0.35 36.00
C SER A 24 -30.05 0.65 34.49
N ALA A 25 -29.81 1.89 34.07
CA ALA A 25 -29.74 2.23 32.64
C ALA A 25 -28.34 2.07 32.01
N ARG A 26 -27.28 1.92 32.82
CA ARG A 26 -25.88 1.88 32.33
C ARG A 26 -25.37 0.56 31.72
N PRO A 27 -25.81 -0.65 32.13
CA PRO A 27 -25.19 -1.88 31.62
C PRO A 27 -25.62 -2.26 30.20
N GLN A 28 -26.81 -1.89 29.74
CA GLN A 28 -27.28 -2.22 28.38
C GLN A 28 -26.62 -1.34 27.30
N ASP A 29 -26.46 -0.05 27.54
CA ASP A 29 -25.85 0.87 26.58
C ASP A 29 -24.34 0.60 26.40
N GLU A 30 -23.62 0.31 27.49
CA GLU A 30 -22.21 -0.09 27.44
C GLU A 30 -22.01 -1.45 26.75
N ALA A 31 -22.89 -2.43 27.01
CA ALA A 31 -22.84 -3.73 26.34
C ALA A 31 -23.10 -3.62 24.84
N LYS A 32 -24.08 -2.80 24.43
CA LYS A 32 -24.39 -2.53 23.02
C LYS A 32 -23.22 -1.84 22.31
N LYS A 33 -22.66 -0.80 22.93
CA LYS A 33 -21.47 -0.09 22.41
C LYS A 33 -20.27 -1.04 22.21
N ASN A 34 -20.01 -1.93 23.18
CA ASN A 34 -18.93 -2.91 23.09
C ASN A 34 -19.16 -3.91 21.95
N LEU A 35 -20.41 -4.34 21.71
CA LEU A 35 -20.76 -5.21 20.59
C LEU A 35 -20.56 -4.52 19.24
N ASP A 36 -20.97 -3.26 19.11
CA ASP A 36 -20.80 -2.46 17.89
C ASP A 36 -19.31 -2.19 17.60
N GLU A 37 -18.52 -1.87 18.62
CA GLU A 37 -17.06 -1.72 18.49
C GLU A 37 -16.40 -3.04 18.06
N LYS A 38 -16.78 -4.17 18.65
CA LYS A 38 -16.31 -5.50 18.23
C LYS A 38 -16.72 -5.83 16.80
N ALA A 39 -17.94 -5.49 16.38
CA ALA A 39 -18.40 -5.69 15.01
C ALA A 39 -17.59 -4.84 14.03
N LYS A 40 -17.37 -3.56 14.34
CA LYS A 40 -16.52 -2.65 13.57
C LYS A 40 -15.09 -3.19 13.44
N GLN A 41 -14.50 -3.65 14.55
CA GLN A 41 -13.15 -4.23 14.54
C GLN A 41 -13.06 -5.51 13.68
N ARG A 42 -14.07 -6.38 13.74
CA ARG A 42 -14.14 -7.56 12.86
C ARG A 42 -14.21 -7.16 11.38
N TRP A 43 -15.01 -6.14 11.06
CA TRP A 43 -15.12 -5.63 9.69
C TRP A 43 -13.80 -5.02 9.19
N LEU A 44 -13.14 -4.17 9.99
CA LEU A 44 -11.84 -3.57 9.64
C LEU A 44 -10.77 -4.64 9.37
N LYS A 45 -10.68 -5.67 10.23
CA LYS A 45 -9.75 -6.79 10.02
C LYS A 45 -10.04 -7.56 8.72
N ARG A 46 -11.31 -7.72 8.36
CA ARG A 46 -11.71 -8.34 7.08
C ARG A 46 -11.29 -7.49 5.90
N GLU A 47 -11.48 -6.17 5.97
CA GLU A 47 -11.06 -5.26 4.90
C GLU A 47 -9.53 -5.23 4.72
N ALA A 48 -8.77 -5.22 5.82
CA ALA A 48 -7.31 -5.34 5.76
C ALA A 48 -6.88 -6.67 5.11
N ALA A 49 -7.51 -7.79 5.46
CA ALA A 49 -7.23 -9.09 4.85
C ALA A 49 -7.58 -9.13 3.35
N ASN A 50 -8.73 -8.56 2.97
CA ASN A 50 -9.15 -8.45 1.56
C ASN A 50 -8.17 -7.59 0.76
N ALA A 51 -7.72 -6.46 1.31
CA ALA A 51 -6.74 -5.59 0.68
C ALA A 51 -5.39 -6.31 0.49
N LEU A 52 -4.94 -7.07 1.49
CA LEU A 52 -3.71 -7.87 1.40
C LEU A 52 -3.81 -8.92 0.28
N TYR A 53 -4.95 -9.62 0.19
CA TYR A 53 -5.19 -10.58 -0.88
C TYR A 53 -5.10 -9.94 -2.27
N ARG A 54 -5.76 -8.78 -2.45
CA ARG A 54 -5.73 -8.03 -3.71
C ARG A 54 -4.32 -7.54 -4.05
N PHE A 55 -3.56 -7.09 -3.04
CA PHE A 55 -2.16 -6.73 -3.22
C PHE A 55 -1.32 -7.92 -3.71
N LYS A 56 -1.41 -9.08 -3.05
CA LYS A 56 -0.65 -10.28 -3.47
C LYS A 56 -1.00 -10.73 -4.89
N LEU A 57 -2.27 -10.63 -5.28
CA LEU A 57 -2.71 -10.93 -6.64
C LEU A 57 -2.06 -9.97 -7.66
N ARG A 58 -1.99 -8.69 -7.35
CA ARG A 58 -1.36 -7.68 -8.22
C ARG A 58 0.15 -7.80 -8.26
N LEU A 59 0.79 -8.10 -7.13
CA LEU A 59 2.23 -8.35 -7.05
C LEU A 59 2.65 -9.48 -8.01
N SER A 60 1.82 -10.51 -8.12
CA SER A 60 2.08 -11.67 -9.00
C SER A 60 1.68 -11.47 -10.46
N LYS A 61 0.64 -10.69 -10.77
CA LYS A 61 0.06 -10.61 -12.12
C LYS A 61 0.20 -9.27 -12.84
N GLU A 62 0.44 -8.18 -12.11
CA GLU A 62 0.36 -6.84 -12.66
C GLU A 62 1.70 -6.08 -12.56
N GLY A 63 1.75 -4.91 -13.18
CA GLY A 63 2.93 -4.04 -13.16
C GLY A 63 3.11 -3.28 -11.84
N PHE A 64 4.31 -2.74 -11.66
CA PHE A 64 4.76 -2.03 -10.46
C PHE A 64 3.74 -1.02 -9.89
N TYR A 65 3.19 -0.15 -10.73
CA TYR A 65 2.31 0.94 -10.27
C TYR A 65 1.02 0.43 -9.63
N SER A 66 0.40 -0.60 -10.22
CA SER A 66 -0.82 -1.19 -9.65
C SER A 66 -0.53 -1.90 -8.33
N GLY A 67 0.59 -2.62 -8.26
CA GLY A 67 1.09 -3.22 -7.03
C GLY A 67 1.35 -2.19 -5.93
N ARG A 68 1.98 -1.05 -6.28
CA ARG A 68 2.28 0.05 -5.33
C ARG A 68 1.01 0.66 -4.75
N VAL A 69 0.01 0.92 -5.59
CA VAL A 69 -1.29 1.43 -5.15
C VAL A 69 -1.95 0.44 -4.20
N ALA A 70 -1.96 -0.85 -4.55
CA ALA A 70 -2.57 -1.88 -3.72
C ALA A 70 -1.83 -2.07 -2.38
N LEU A 71 -0.50 -1.96 -2.37
CA LEU A 71 0.31 -2.00 -1.16
C LEU A 71 -0.07 -0.85 -0.21
N ASN A 72 -0.27 0.36 -0.75
CA ASN A 72 -0.68 1.53 0.04
C ASN A 72 -2.10 1.40 0.59
N VAL A 73 -3.03 0.84 -0.20
CA VAL A 73 -4.40 0.54 0.26
C VAL A 73 -4.36 -0.49 1.39
N TRP A 74 -3.57 -1.55 1.24
CA TRP A 74 -3.39 -2.52 2.31
C TRP A 74 -2.77 -1.89 3.56
N ARG A 75 -1.72 -1.07 3.43
CA ARG A 75 -1.11 -0.36 4.57
C ARG A 75 -2.15 0.47 5.34
N SER A 76 -2.94 1.28 4.63
CA SER A 76 -3.98 2.12 5.26
C SER A 76 -5.00 1.27 6.01
N THR A 77 -5.55 0.25 5.35
CA THR A 77 -6.57 -0.63 5.97
C THR A 77 -6.03 -1.45 7.14
N ALA A 78 -4.76 -1.89 7.08
CA ALA A 78 -4.10 -2.58 8.18
C ALA A 78 -3.83 -1.67 9.38
N ILE A 79 -3.50 -0.39 9.15
CA ILE A 79 -3.36 0.61 10.22
C ILE A 79 -4.72 0.84 10.90
N ASP A 80 -5.78 1.06 10.12
CA ASP A 80 -7.14 1.26 10.64
C ASP A 80 -7.64 0.05 11.45
N ALA A 81 -7.25 -1.16 11.04
CA ALA A 81 -7.57 -2.41 11.72
C ALA A 81 -6.67 -2.72 12.94
N GLY A 82 -5.61 -1.95 13.18
CA GLY A 82 -4.62 -2.22 14.21
C GLY A 82 -3.81 -3.50 13.98
N THR A 83 -3.69 -3.94 12.72
CA THR A 83 -2.97 -5.17 12.31
C THR A 83 -1.76 -4.87 11.42
N PHE A 84 -1.33 -3.61 11.33
CA PHE A 84 -0.19 -3.23 10.52
C PHE A 84 1.11 -3.75 11.14
N ASP A 85 1.92 -4.42 10.32
CA ASP A 85 3.27 -4.84 10.66
C ASP A 85 4.25 -4.18 9.69
N GLN A 86 5.18 -3.41 10.25
CA GLN A 86 6.18 -2.65 9.50
C GLN A 86 7.12 -3.59 8.75
N ALA A 87 7.55 -4.70 9.37
CA ALA A 87 8.47 -5.65 8.74
C ALA A 87 7.82 -6.34 7.52
N GLN A 88 6.54 -6.73 7.65
CA GLN A 88 5.77 -7.25 6.53
C GLN A 88 5.61 -6.22 5.40
N TYR A 89 5.35 -4.95 5.72
CA TYR A 89 5.27 -3.89 4.71
C TYR A 89 6.60 -3.69 3.97
N ASP A 90 7.71 -3.62 4.70
CA ASP A 90 9.02 -3.42 4.11
C ASP A 90 9.41 -4.59 3.21
N ASN A 91 9.10 -5.83 3.61
CA ASN A 91 9.30 -7.02 2.77
C ASN A 91 8.46 -6.97 1.48
N TYR A 92 7.18 -6.58 1.56
CA TYR A 92 6.34 -6.44 0.36
C TYR A 92 6.77 -5.29 -0.54
N LYS A 93 7.27 -4.19 0.04
CA LYS A 93 7.87 -3.10 -0.72
C LYS A 93 9.11 -3.62 -1.45
N ALA A 94 10.01 -4.34 -0.79
CA ALA A 94 11.20 -4.92 -1.41
C ALA A 94 10.84 -5.78 -2.63
N GLN A 95 9.95 -6.76 -2.47
CA GLN A 95 9.50 -7.63 -3.56
C GLN A 95 8.94 -6.86 -4.77
N LEU A 96 8.17 -5.79 -4.51
CA LEU A 96 7.61 -4.97 -5.57
C LEU A 96 8.69 -4.22 -6.37
N TYR A 97 9.69 -3.68 -5.68
CA TYR A 97 10.80 -2.97 -6.33
C TYR A 97 11.76 -3.93 -7.03
N GLU A 98 12.08 -5.08 -6.43
CA GLU A 98 12.88 -6.15 -7.04
C GLU A 98 12.28 -6.57 -8.38
N LYS A 99 10.99 -6.91 -8.39
CA LYS A 99 10.27 -7.23 -9.63
C LYS A 99 10.37 -6.12 -10.67
N SER A 100 10.22 -4.87 -10.25
CA SER A 100 10.30 -3.74 -11.18
C SER A 100 11.70 -3.49 -11.73
N ILE A 101 12.74 -3.76 -10.96
CA ILE A 101 14.14 -3.71 -11.38
C ILE A 101 14.37 -4.77 -12.46
N GLU A 102 13.92 -6.00 -12.21
CA GLU A 102 14.00 -7.11 -13.18
C GLU A 102 13.24 -6.80 -14.47
N ASP A 103 11.97 -6.36 -14.36
CA ASP A 103 11.15 -5.99 -15.51
C ASP A 103 11.80 -4.84 -16.32
N SER A 104 12.43 -3.87 -15.64
CA SER A 104 13.09 -2.73 -16.31
C SER A 104 14.32 -3.16 -17.09
N LEU A 105 15.11 -4.12 -16.58
CA LEU A 105 16.26 -4.65 -17.32
C LEU A 105 15.82 -5.48 -18.52
N LYS A 106 14.77 -6.30 -18.35
CA LYS A 106 14.18 -7.05 -19.48
C LYS A 106 13.71 -6.11 -20.59
N CYS A 107 12.95 -5.08 -20.22
CA CYS A 107 12.51 -4.04 -21.15
C CYS A 107 13.68 -3.32 -21.85
N PHE A 108 14.76 -3.01 -21.11
CA PHE A 108 15.94 -2.37 -21.68
C PHE A 108 16.59 -3.23 -22.76
N GLU A 109 16.72 -4.53 -22.52
CA GLU A 109 17.30 -5.48 -23.49
C GLU A 109 16.41 -5.64 -24.72
N GLU A 110 15.10 -5.86 -24.53
CA GLU A 110 14.12 -6.00 -25.63
C GLU A 110 14.15 -4.77 -26.56
N PHE A 111 14.14 -3.56 -26.00
CA PHE A 111 14.18 -2.34 -26.81
C PHE A 111 15.53 -2.04 -27.44
N ILE A 112 16.64 -2.57 -26.91
CA ILE A 112 17.92 -2.53 -27.62
C ILE A 112 17.86 -3.42 -28.86
N GLU A 113 17.31 -4.63 -28.75
CA GLU A 113 17.18 -5.57 -29.87
C GLU A 113 16.28 -5.02 -30.99
N GLU A 114 15.18 -4.38 -30.62
CA GLU A 114 14.21 -3.76 -31.54
C GLU A 114 14.66 -2.39 -32.08
N ASN A 115 15.84 -1.89 -31.66
CA ASN A 115 16.36 -0.56 -32.00
C ASN A 115 15.48 0.63 -31.52
N PHE A 116 14.64 0.42 -30.51
CA PHE A 116 13.84 1.45 -29.83
C PHE A 116 14.65 2.13 -28.70
N PHE A 117 15.72 2.84 -29.08
CA PHE A 117 16.69 3.38 -28.13
C PHE A 117 16.15 4.44 -27.14
N TYR A 118 15.04 5.10 -27.47
CA TYR A 118 14.40 6.05 -26.56
C TYR A 118 13.73 5.30 -25.40
N ASP A 119 12.96 4.25 -25.72
CA ASP A 119 12.25 3.45 -24.74
C ASP A 119 13.22 2.58 -23.91
N ALA A 120 14.29 2.07 -24.51
CA ALA A 120 15.39 1.44 -23.78
C ALA A 120 15.95 2.40 -22.70
N ASN A 121 16.19 3.66 -23.03
CA ASN A 121 16.66 4.64 -22.05
C ASN A 121 15.65 4.89 -20.92
N ILE A 122 14.34 4.90 -21.22
CA ILE A 122 13.29 5.02 -20.18
C ILE A 122 13.35 3.84 -19.22
N CYS A 123 13.49 2.62 -19.74
CA CYS A 123 13.61 1.42 -18.91
C CYS A 123 14.89 1.43 -18.06
N LEU A 124 16.02 1.88 -18.61
CA LEU A 124 17.25 2.08 -17.85
C LEU A 124 17.12 3.14 -16.73
N GLN A 125 16.40 4.25 -16.97
CA GLN A 125 16.16 5.25 -15.93
C GLN A 125 15.23 4.71 -14.83
N THR A 126 14.24 3.89 -15.19
CA THR A 126 13.35 3.22 -14.23
C THR A 126 14.13 2.27 -13.35
N TRP A 127 14.99 1.43 -13.94
CA TRP A 127 15.93 0.59 -13.20
C TRP A 127 16.78 1.42 -12.23
N ARG A 128 17.40 2.51 -12.70
CA ARG A 128 18.25 3.38 -11.85
C ARG A 128 17.47 3.94 -10.66
N MET A 129 16.26 4.43 -10.88
CA MET A 129 15.43 5.01 -9.82
C MET A 129 15.05 3.95 -8.79
N HIS A 130 14.62 2.76 -9.24
CA HIS A 130 14.13 1.71 -8.36
C HIS A 130 15.26 1.01 -7.60
N SER A 131 16.42 0.79 -8.22
CA SER A 131 17.61 0.29 -7.53
C SER A 131 18.09 1.26 -6.45
N LYS A 132 17.96 2.58 -6.66
CA LYS A 132 18.27 3.57 -5.62
C LYS A 132 17.33 3.50 -4.44
N GLU A 133 16.04 3.27 -4.67
CA GLU A 133 15.06 3.11 -3.59
C GLU A 133 15.39 1.90 -2.70
N LEU A 134 15.89 0.81 -3.29
CA LEU A 134 16.31 -0.38 -2.53
C LEU A 134 17.75 -0.30 -2.00
N GLY A 135 18.50 0.76 -2.31
CA GLY A 135 19.93 0.83 -1.97
C GLY A 135 20.80 -0.19 -2.72
N THR A 136 20.29 -0.78 -3.79
CA THR A 136 20.99 -1.75 -4.65
C THR A 136 21.58 -1.12 -5.91
N TYR A 137 21.53 0.20 -6.03
CA TYR A 137 22.09 0.91 -7.17
C TYR A 137 23.61 0.77 -7.24
N ASP A 138 24.08 0.21 -8.35
CA ASP A 138 25.49 0.16 -8.68
C ASP A 138 25.83 1.12 -9.84
N GLN A 139 26.79 2.01 -9.59
CA GLN A 139 27.19 3.05 -10.54
C GLN A 139 27.94 2.47 -11.74
N GLU A 140 28.78 1.44 -11.52
CA GLU A 140 29.56 0.81 -12.58
C GLU A 140 28.64 0.08 -13.57
N GLN A 141 27.68 -0.68 -13.05
CA GLN A 141 26.65 -1.37 -13.81
C GLN A 141 25.82 -0.38 -14.64
N TYR A 142 25.42 0.75 -14.05
CA TYR A 142 24.68 1.80 -14.76
C TYR A 142 25.46 2.38 -15.95
N GLU A 143 26.75 2.67 -15.76
CA GLU A 143 27.60 3.17 -16.84
C GLU A 143 27.85 2.10 -17.91
N GLY A 144 27.92 0.82 -17.52
CA GLY A 144 27.93 -0.31 -18.45
C GLY A 144 26.70 -0.34 -19.35
N PHE A 145 25.50 -0.20 -18.79
CA PHE A 145 24.26 -0.13 -19.58
C PHE A 145 24.18 1.09 -20.49
N LYS A 146 24.64 2.26 -20.02
CA LYS A 146 24.72 3.47 -20.88
C LYS A 146 25.65 3.26 -22.07
N LYS A 147 26.81 2.64 -21.84
CA LYS A 147 27.77 2.32 -22.90
C LYS A 147 27.13 1.38 -23.92
N LYS A 148 26.50 0.30 -23.47
CA LYS A 148 25.76 -0.65 -24.33
C LYS A 148 24.69 0.03 -25.18
N LEU A 149 23.89 0.90 -24.59
CA LEU A 149 22.87 1.68 -25.32
C LEU A 149 23.49 2.58 -26.41
N THR A 150 24.61 3.23 -26.10
CA THR A 150 25.32 4.11 -27.03
C THR A 150 25.92 3.31 -28.19
N GLU A 151 26.56 2.18 -27.89
CA GLU A 151 27.15 1.28 -28.89
C GLU A 151 26.07 0.71 -29.82
N ALA A 152 24.94 0.26 -29.29
CA ALA A 152 23.82 -0.24 -30.08
C ALA A 152 23.25 0.84 -31.03
N ARG A 153 23.10 2.08 -30.53
CA ARG A 153 22.65 3.21 -31.34
C ARG A 153 23.62 3.53 -32.48
N THR A 154 24.91 3.57 -32.20
CA THR A 154 25.94 3.82 -33.22
C THR A 154 25.98 2.69 -34.25
N ALA A 155 25.96 1.43 -33.80
CA ALA A 155 25.95 0.28 -34.68
C ALA A 155 24.73 0.29 -35.62
N ASN A 156 23.54 0.63 -35.12
CA ASN A 156 22.34 0.73 -35.94
C ASN A 156 22.41 1.88 -36.96
N ALA A 157 22.96 3.04 -36.56
CA ALA A 157 23.14 4.17 -37.47
C ALA A 157 24.16 3.90 -38.59
N SER A 158 25.10 2.97 -38.38
CA SER A 158 26.10 2.57 -39.37
C SER A 158 25.63 1.45 -40.31
N LYS A 159 24.43 0.89 -40.14
CA LYS A 159 23.90 -0.16 -41.04
C LYS A 159 23.59 0.45 -42.42
N PRO A 160 24.05 -0.18 -43.53
CA PRO A 160 23.67 0.24 -44.88
C PRO A 160 22.16 0.13 -45.08
N LYS A 161 21.52 1.20 -45.57
CA LYS A 161 20.06 1.28 -45.80
C LYS A 161 19.55 0.34 -46.90
N ASP A 162 20.46 -0.30 -47.65
CA ASP A 162 20.13 -1.14 -48.79
C ASP A 162 19.86 -2.61 -48.40
N ALA A 163 20.22 -3.01 -47.17
CA ALA A 163 19.96 -4.36 -46.65
C ALA A 163 18.50 -4.59 -46.22
N GLU A 164 17.70 -3.53 -46.11
CA GLU A 164 16.30 -3.57 -45.66
C GLU A 164 15.30 -3.79 -46.82
N LYS A 165 15.74 -3.70 -48.08
CA LYS A 165 14.90 -3.85 -49.28
C LYS A 165 14.87 -5.26 -49.89
N SER A 166 15.44 -6.26 -49.23
CA SER A 166 15.56 -7.63 -49.78
C SER A 166 14.65 -8.65 -49.12
N GLN A 167 13.65 -8.21 -48.36
CA GLN A 167 12.65 -9.07 -47.73
C GLN A 167 11.24 -8.54 -48.02
N ASP A 168 10.89 -8.48 -49.31
CA ASP A 168 9.50 -8.51 -49.81
C ASP A 168 9.38 -9.64 -50.84
#